data_AF-A0A444ZGJ8-F1
#
_entry.id   AF-A0A444ZGJ8-F1
#
_cell.length_a   1.000
_cell.length_b   1.000
_cell.length_c   1.000
_cell.angle_alpha   90.00
_cell.angle_beta   90.00
_cell.angle_gamma   90.00
#
_symmetry.space_group_name_H-M   'P 1'
#
loop_
_entity.id
_entity.type
_entity.pdbx_description
1 polymer ?
#
loop_
_entity_poly.entity_id
_entity_poly.type
_entity_poly.pdbx_seq_one_letter_code
_entity_poly.pdbx_strand_id
1 'polypeptide(L)' 'MTHAPLGSLNSVGGVATEINAVNYVSPRSWLATSHFVLGFFLFVGTIRIGTEHTPCNCTGSHSNNIFWFGHLLI' A
#
# COMPACT_ATOMS: atom_id res chain seq x y z
N MET A 1 3.10 27.88 -3.77
CA MET A 1 2.39 26.59 -3.85
C MET A 1 1.58 26.42 -2.58
N THR A 2 0.25 26.54 -2.62
CA THR A 2 -0.60 26.47 -1.41
C THR A 2 -1.34 25.14 -1.28
N HIS A 3 -1.31 24.29 -2.31
CA HIS A 3 -2.01 23.01 -2.36
C HIS A 3 -1.04 21.88 -2.71
N ALA A 4 0.02 21.74 -1.91
CA ALA A 4 0.87 20.55 -1.99
C ALA A 4 0.07 19.30 -1.57
N PRO A 5 0.34 18.12 -2.16
CA PRO A 5 -0.35 16.88 -1.82
C PRO A 5 0.19 16.25 -0.53
N LEU A 6 0.33 17.06 0.52
CA LEU A 6 0.81 16.67 1.84
C LEU A 6 -0.33 16.82 2.84
N GLY A 7 -0.48 15.83 3.71
CA GLY A 7 -1.40 15.91 4.83
C GLY A 7 -1.46 14.61 5.63
N SER A 8 -2.16 14.66 6.76
CA SER A 8 -2.32 13.56 7.70
C SER A 8 -3.62 12.76 7.45
N LEU A 9 -3.72 11.59 8.09
CA LEU A 9 -4.89 10.72 7.99
C LEU A 9 -6.19 11.39 8.50
N ASN A 10 -6.09 12.26 9.52
CA ASN A 10 -7.23 13.02 10.04
C ASN A 10 -7.52 14.31 9.24
N SER A 11 -7.06 14.35 7.99
CA SER A 11 -7.28 15.43 7.03
C SER A 11 -6.62 16.78 7.36
N VAL A 12 -5.54 16.82 8.15
CA VAL A 12 -4.76 18.05 8.32
C VAL A 12 -3.82 18.21 7.14
N GLY A 13 -4.00 19.28 6.37
CA GLY A 13 -3.14 19.63 5.25
C GLY A 13 -1.80 20.17 5.71
N GLY A 14 -0.78 19.94 4.89
CA GLY A 14 0.56 20.48 5.12
C GLY A 14 1.58 19.44 5.60
N VAL A 15 2.66 19.92 6.20
CA VAL A 15 3.77 19.05 6.65
C VAL A 15 3.39 18.31 7.93
N ALA A 16 4.09 17.20 8.25
CA ALA A 16 3.81 16.38 9.43
C ALA A 16 3.85 17.15 10.78
N THR A 17 4.53 18.29 10.84
CA THR A 17 4.61 19.16 12.02
C THR A 17 3.60 20.32 11.98
N GLU A 18 2.71 20.35 10.98
CA GLU A 18 1.70 21.39 10.84
C GLU A 18 0.60 21.19 11.89
N ILE A 19 0.21 22.29 12.53
CA ILE A 19 -0.90 22.28 13.50
C ILE A 19 -2.23 22.03 12.77
N ASN A 20 -3.24 21.53 13.50
CA ASN A 20 -4.58 21.27 12.95
C ASN A 20 -5.30 22.57 12.54
N ALA A 21 -4.96 23.10 11.36
CA ALA A 21 -5.44 24.40 10.86
C ALA A 21 -6.18 24.28 9.53
N VAL A 22 -5.71 23.44 8.61
CA VAL A 22 -6.30 23.30 7.28
C VAL A 22 -6.85 21.90 7.11
N ASN A 23 -8.15 21.77 6.86
CA ASN A 23 -8.78 20.48 6.56
C ASN A 23 -8.69 20.17 5.06
N TYR A 24 -7.55 19.64 4.62
CA TYR A 24 -7.30 19.34 3.21
C TYR A 24 -6.27 18.23 3.03
N VAL A 25 -6.66 17.15 2.34
CA VAL A 25 -5.74 16.15 1.77
C VAL A 25 -6.08 16.01 0.30
N SER A 26 -5.06 16.00 -0.56
CA SER A 26 -5.30 15.99 -2.00
C SER A 26 -6.02 14.71 -2.45
N PRO A 27 -6.98 14.79 -3.39
CA PRO A 27 -7.61 13.59 -3.98
C PRO A 27 -6.60 12.65 -4.63
N ARG A 28 -5.47 13.18 -5.11
CA ARG A 28 -4.38 12.36 -5.68
C ARG A 28 -3.78 11.43 -4.63
N SER A 29 -3.52 11.93 -3.42
CA SER A 29 -3.00 11.12 -2.31
C SER A 29 -3.99 10.00 -1.95
N TRP A 30 -5.28 10.32 -1.84
CA TRP A 30 -6.33 9.33 -1.57
C TRP A 30 -6.45 8.26 -2.66
N LEU A 31 -6.46 8.68 -3.92
CA LEU A 31 -6.61 7.76 -5.05
C LEU A 31 -5.38 6.85 -5.17
N ALA A 32 -4.17 7.41 -5.10
CA ALA A 32 -2.92 6.66 -5.22
C ALA A 32 -2.78 5.62 -4.10
N THR A 33 -3.01 6.01 -2.83
CA THR A 33 -2.91 5.08 -1.71
C THR A 33 -3.98 3.98 -1.78
N SER A 34 -5.22 4.32 -2.13
CA SER A 34 -6.29 3.31 -2.25
C SER A 34 -6.00 2.29 -3.35
N HIS A 35 -5.56 2.75 -4.52
CA HIS A 35 -5.23 1.86 -5.64
C HIS A 35 -3.99 1.01 -5.37
N PHE A 36 -2.99 1.57 -4.67
CA PHE A 36 -1.82 0.80 -4.25
C PHE A 36 -2.20 -0.33 -3.29
N VAL A 37 -3.02 -0.05 -2.27
CA VAL A 37 -3.49 -1.06 -1.31
C VAL A 37 -4.34 -2.13 -2.00
N LEU A 38 -5.29 -1.73 -2.85
CA LEU A 38 -6.13 -2.66 -3.61
C LEU A 38 -5.28 -3.54 -4.55
N GLY A 39 -4.33 -2.94 -5.29
CA GLY A 39 -3.42 -3.65 -6.17
C GLY A 39 -2.54 -4.66 -5.43
N PHE A 40 -2.03 -4.32 -4.25
CA PHE A 40 -1.27 -5.23 -3.40
C PHE A 40 -2.10 -6.45 -2.99
N PHE A 41 -3.33 -6.25 -2.52
CA PHE A 41 -4.19 -7.36 -2.11
C PHE A 41 -4.63 -8.25 -3.29
N LEU A 42 -4.87 -7.66 -4.46
CA LEU A 42 -5.13 -8.44 -5.68
C LEU A 42 -3.93 -9.27 -6.12
N PHE A 43 -2.71 -8.73 -5.98
CA PHE A 43 -1.48 -9.45 -6.27
C PHE A 43 -1.25 -10.62 -5.31
N VAL A 44 -1.37 -10.39 -4.00
CA VAL A 44 -1.28 -11.46 -2.98
C VAL A 44 -2.38 -12.50 -3.20
N GLY A 45 -3.62 -12.09 -3.46
CA GLY A 45 -4.72 -13.00 -3.76
C GLY A 45 -4.47 -13.85 -5.01
N THR A 46 -3.96 -13.24 -6.08
CA THR A 46 -3.61 -13.95 -7.33
C THR A 46 -2.52 -15.00 -7.10
N ILE A 47 -1.49 -14.66 -6.31
CA ILE A 47 -0.45 -15.62 -5.91
C ILE A 47 -1.06 -16.81 -5.16
N ARG A 48 -1.95 -16.54 -4.20
CA ARG A 48 -2.56 -17.58 -3.35
C ARG A 48 -3.46 -18.51 -4.16
N ILE A 49 -4.27 -17.97 -5.07
CA ILE A 49 -5.15 -18.75 -5.96
C ILE A 49 -4.32 -19.54 -6.98
N GLY A 50 -3.27 -18.94 -7.56
CA GLY A 50 -2.40 -19.63 -8.53
C GLY A 50 -1.61 -20.81 -7.94
N THR A 51 -1.38 -20.82 -6.63
CA THR A 51 -0.71 -21.94 -5.93
C THR A 51 -1.65 -23.11 -5.58
N GLU A 52 -2.97 -22.93 -5.61
CA GLU A 52 -3.91 -24.01 -5.26
C GLU A 52 -4.28 -24.90 -6.46
N HIS A 53 -4.06 -24.42 -7.68
CA HIS A 53 -4.38 -25.14 -8.92
C HIS A 53 -3.24 -26.01 -9.48
N THR A 54 -2.10 -26.13 -8.78
CA THR A 54 -1.02 -27.06 -9.15
C THR A 54 -1.08 -28.33 -8.31
N PRO A 55 -1.43 -29.51 -8.88
CA PRO A 55 -1.32 -30.78 -8.20
C PRO A 55 0.13 -31.28 -8.23
N CYS A 56 1.03 -30.63 -7.52
CA CYS A 56 2.38 -31.16 -7.33
C CYS A 56 3.08 -30.55 -6.10
N ASN A 57 3.48 -31.46 -5.20
CA ASN A 57 4.17 -31.23 -3.94
C ASN A 57 5.49 -30.43 -4.08
N CYS A 58 5.41 -29.10 -4.06
CA CYS A 58 6.57 -28.23 -3.84
C CYS A 58 6.26 -27.17 -2.77
N THR A 59 5.81 -27.59 -1.60
CA THR A 59 5.58 -26.78 -0.38
C THR A 59 6.91 -26.37 0.29
N GLY A 60 7.77 -25.65 -0.44
CA GLY A 60 9.08 -25.22 0.10
C GLY A 60 9.62 -23.86 -0.35
N SER A 61 9.12 -23.25 -1.42
CA SER A 61 9.78 -22.05 -1.97
C SER A 61 8.97 -20.74 -1.85
N HIS A 62 7.65 -20.80 -1.68
CA HIS A 62 6.81 -19.58 -1.79
C HIS A 62 6.56 -18.81 -0.49
N SER A 63 7.18 -19.19 0.63
CA SER A 63 7.08 -18.42 1.88
C SER A 63 8.06 -17.25 1.94
N ASN A 64 9.06 -17.21 1.05
CA ASN A 64 10.15 -16.24 1.13
C ASN A 64 9.86 -14.92 0.38
N ASN A 65 9.06 -14.94 -0.69
CA ASN A 65 8.87 -13.73 -1.53
C ASN A 65 8.13 -12.58 -0.81
N ILE A 66 7.18 -12.89 0.08
CA ILE A 66 6.45 -11.85 0.85
C ILE A 66 7.37 -11.25 1.92
N PHE A 67 8.24 -12.06 2.53
CA PHE A 67 9.22 -11.61 3.52
C PHE A 67 10.31 -10.71 2.88
N TRP A 68 10.77 -11.03 1.67
CA TRP A 68 11.69 -10.19 0.91
C TRP A 68 11.09 -8.86 0.47
N PHE A 69 9.82 -8.83 0.06
CA PHE A 69 9.12 -7.57 -0.27
C PHE A 69 8.98 -6.64 0.94
N GLY A 70 8.79 -7.19 2.15
CA GLY A 70 8.74 -6.41 3.39
C GLY A 70 10.09 -5.78 3.77
N HIS A 71 11.22 -6.38 3.39
CA HIS A 71 12.56 -5.90 3.72
C HIS A 71 13.11 -4.87 2.72
N LEU A 72 12.51 -4.74 1.53
CA LEU A 72 12.88 -3.75 0.51
C LEU A 72 12.14 -2.41 0.69
N LEU A 73 11.10 -2.37 1.54
CA LEU A 73 10.25 -1.20 1.77
C LEU A 73 10.56 -0.45 3.07
N ILE A 74 11.64 -0.82 3.78
CA ILE A 74 12.17 -0.15 4.99
C ILE A 74 13.62 0.28 4.75
#